data_AF-A0A2M8A7X4-F1
#
_entry.id   AF-A0A2M8A7X4-F1
#
_cell.length_a   1.000
_cell.length_b   1.000
_cell.length_c   1.000
_cell.angle_alpha   90.00
_cell.angle_beta   90.00
_cell.angle_gamma   90.00
#
_symmetry.space_group_name_H-M   'P 1'
#
loop_
_entity.id
_entity.type
_entity.pdbx_description
1 polymer ?
#
loop_
_entity_poly.entity_id
_entity_poly.type
_entity_poly.pdbx_seq_one_letter_code
_entity_poly.pdbx_strand_id
1 'polypeptide(L)'
;MTKGSQAYFKISFKIYLVKTSKKNIMKKSIFILAVASISVLGTFAVGCKSAAQKNEAARLNVIEANKDLKVAKIDAKEQKRVNAEEWKAFKLDSEAQIKSNETLIAELKVKMKETGNRSDAHYQKRILNIEERNAELKKRMVDYENDPNRDWDTFKREFNRDMNAIGKAFSDLTTNNKN
;
A
#
# COMPACT_ATOMS: atom_id res chain seq x y z
N MET A 1 -4.15 -13.83 -31.74
CA MET A 1 -4.33 -13.47 -30.31
C MET A 1 -3.03 -12.89 -29.78
N THR A 2 -3.04 -11.64 -29.33
CA THR A 2 -1.84 -10.91 -28.89
C THR A 2 -1.41 -11.33 -27.49
N LYS A 3 -0.11 -11.21 -27.19
CA LYS A 3 0.50 -11.59 -25.90
C LYS A 3 -0.17 -10.96 -24.68
N GLY A 4 -0.83 -9.81 -24.85
CA GLY A 4 -1.64 -9.16 -23.81
C GLY A 4 -2.85 -9.99 -23.38
N SER A 5 -3.59 -10.59 -24.32
CA SER A 5 -4.82 -11.34 -24.02
C SER A 5 -4.57 -12.63 -23.23
N GLN A 6 -3.41 -13.27 -23.47
CA GLN A 6 -2.95 -14.43 -22.69
C GLN A 6 -2.57 -14.06 -21.24
N ALA A 7 -2.01 -12.87 -21.01
CA ALA A 7 -1.66 -12.41 -19.68
C ALA A 7 -2.92 -12.11 -18.85
N TYR A 8 -3.90 -11.44 -19.44
CA TYR A 8 -5.20 -11.19 -18.79
C TYR A 8 -5.93 -12.49 -18.47
N PHE A 9 -5.95 -13.46 -19.39
CA PHE A 9 -6.61 -14.76 -19.12
C PHE A 9 -5.93 -15.54 -17.98
N LYS A 10 -4.58 -15.54 -17.92
CA LYS A 10 -3.82 -16.17 -16.83
C LYS A 10 -4.04 -15.49 -15.47
N ILE A 11 -4.13 -14.16 -15.45
CA ILE A 11 -4.39 -13.39 -14.23
C ILE A 11 -5.82 -13.66 -13.74
N SER A 12 -6.82 -13.56 -14.63
CA SER A 12 -8.23 -13.83 -14.30
C SER A 12 -8.46 -15.27 -13.84
N PHE A 13 -7.81 -16.26 -14.47
CA PHE A 13 -7.91 -17.66 -14.06
C PHE A 13 -7.26 -17.93 -12.69
N LYS A 14 -6.11 -17.29 -12.40
CA LYS A 14 -5.44 -17.41 -11.09
C LYS A 14 -6.26 -16.77 -9.97
N ILE A 15 -6.94 -15.66 -10.24
CA ILE A 15 -7.89 -15.03 -9.31
C ILE A 15 -9.10 -15.93 -9.05
N TYR A 16 -9.64 -16.57 -10.11
CA TYR A 16 -10.76 -17.50 -9.98
C TYR A 16 -10.40 -18.74 -9.13
N LEU A 17 -9.22 -19.34 -9.33
CA LEU A 17 -8.74 -20.48 -8.54
C LEU A 17 -8.47 -20.13 -7.06
N VAL A 18 -7.98 -18.94 -6.77
CA VAL A 18 -7.81 -18.47 -5.37
C VAL A 18 -9.16 -18.29 -4.69
N LYS A 19 -10.19 -17.86 -5.43
CA LYS A 19 -11.56 -17.67 -4.90
C LYS A 19 -12.25 -19.01 -4.60
N THR A 20 -12.04 -20.04 -5.42
CA THR A 20 -12.60 -21.38 -5.17
C THR A 20 -11.91 -22.10 -4.01
N SER A 21 -10.62 -21.85 -3.76
CA SER A 21 -9.88 -22.41 -2.62
C SER A 21 -10.29 -21.85 -1.25
N LYS A 22 -11.02 -20.72 -1.17
CA LYS A 22 -11.46 -20.09 0.09
C LYS A 22 -12.85 -20.51 0.60
N LYS A 23 -13.55 -21.43 -0.07
CA LYS A 23 -14.95 -21.78 0.28
C LYS A 23 -15.16 -23.13 0.97
N ASN A 24 -14.15 -23.73 1.61
CA ASN A 24 -14.37 -24.88 2.48
C ASN A 24 -13.45 -24.86 3.70
N ILE A 25 -14.06 -24.97 4.88
CA ILE A 25 -13.64 -25.62 6.15
C ILE A 25 -14.00 -24.76 7.37
N MET A 26 -14.70 -25.43 8.29
CA MET A 26 -15.60 -24.90 9.32
C MET A 26 -14.92 -24.44 10.62
N LYS A 27 -15.69 -23.62 11.34
CA LYS A 27 -15.64 -23.26 12.77
C LYS A 27 -15.23 -24.43 13.68
N LYS A 28 -14.24 -24.22 14.56
CA LYS A 28 -14.23 -24.62 16.00
C LYS A 28 -13.27 -23.72 16.81
N SER A 29 -13.74 -23.35 18.00
CA SER A 29 -13.07 -22.58 19.06
C SER A 29 -11.86 -23.32 19.66
N ILE A 30 -10.85 -22.60 20.18
CA ILE A 30 -10.19 -22.79 21.49
C ILE A 30 -9.27 -21.58 21.78
N PHE A 31 -9.54 -20.92 22.91
CA PHE A 31 -8.68 -19.95 23.61
C PHE A 31 -7.53 -20.69 24.30
N ILE A 32 -6.26 -20.30 24.11
CA ILE A 32 -5.19 -20.44 25.13
C ILE A 32 -4.18 -19.29 24.99
N LEU A 33 -4.04 -18.52 26.08
CA LEU A 33 -2.91 -17.63 26.41
C LEU A 33 -1.71 -18.46 26.88
N ALA A 34 -0.49 -18.16 26.45
CA ALA A 34 0.72 -18.39 27.24
C ALA A 34 1.92 -17.59 26.71
N VAL A 35 2.69 -17.05 27.65
CA VAL A 35 3.90 -16.22 27.51
C VAL A 35 5.17 -17.09 27.55
N ALA A 36 6.28 -16.56 26.99
CA ALA A 36 7.67 -17.04 27.04
C ALA A 36 7.99 -18.24 26.11
N SER A 37 9.10 -18.31 25.38
CA SER A 37 10.48 -17.96 25.72
C SER A 37 11.36 -18.00 24.46
N ILE A 38 12.49 -17.28 24.54
CA ILE A 38 13.58 -17.22 23.57
C ILE A 38 14.09 -18.63 23.22
N SER A 39 14.21 -18.94 21.93
CA SER A 39 15.10 -20.00 21.44
C SER A 39 15.80 -19.51 20.17
N VAL A 40 17.11 -19.28 20.32
CA VAL A 40 18.07 -19.08 19.24
C VAL A 40 18.80 -20.42 19.04
N LEU A 41 19.07 -20.73 17.76
CA LEU A 41 20.10 -21.62 17.19
C LEU A 41 19.60 -22.93 16.55
N GLY A 42 19.85 -23.00 15.24
CA GLY A 42 19.65 -24.16 14.35
C GLY A 42 20.12 -23.87 12.92
N THR A 43 21.45 -23.73 12.77
CA THR A 43 22.36 -23.94 11.60
C THR A 43 21.86 -23.86 10.13
N PHE A 44 22.47 -22.90 9.40
CA PHE A 44 22.96 -22.82 7.99
C PHE A 44 22.59 -23.95 6.98
N ALA A 45 22.29 -23.75 5.69
CA ALA A 45 22.38 -22.62 4.77
C ALA A 45 21.54 -22.91 3.49
N VAL A 46 20.72 -21.94 3.04
CA VAL A 46 20.49 -21.68 1.60
C VAL A 46 20.26 -20.17 1.44
N GLY A 47 21.17 -19.52 0.70
CA GLY A 47 20.94 -18.22 0.06
C GLY A 47 21.04 -17.01 0.97
N CYS A 48 22.17 -16.30 0.88
CA CYS A 48 22.29 -14.92 1.30
C CYS A 48 21.27 -14.06 0.52
N LYS A 49 20.03 -13.97 1.03
CA LYS A 49 19.14 -12.87 0.68
C LYS A 49 19.78 -11.63 1.29
N SER A 50 20.21 -10.69 0.44
CA SER A 50 20.84 -9.44 0.86
C SER A 50 20.01 -8.76 1.96
N ALA A 51 20.63 -7.97 2.83
CA ALA A 51 19.91 -7.23 3.88
C ALA A 51 18.69 -6.44 3.33
N ALA A 52 18.75 -6.02 2.06
CA ALA A 52 17.65 -5.41 1.33
C ALA A 52 16.42 -6.34 1.16
N GLN A 53 16.61 -7.62 0.84
CA GLN A 53 15.51 -8.59 0.68
C GLN A 53 14.87 -9.00 2.02
N LYS A 54 15.64 -9.00 3.12
CA LYS A 54 15.09 -9.23 4.47
C LYS A 54 14.29 -8.03 4.97
N ASN A 55 14.74 -6.81 4.70
CA ASN A 55 13.99 -5.59 5.00
C ASN A 55 12.67 -5.52 4.20
N GLU A 56 12.69 -5.89 2.92
CA GLU A 56 11.48 -5.87 2.08
C GLU A 56 10.43 -6.89 2.54
N ALA A 57 10.84 -8.13 2.85
CA ALA A 57 9.93 -9.14 3.36
C ALA A 57 9.35 -8.77 4.75
N ALA A 58 10.16 -8.20 5.64
CA ALA A 58 9.69 -7.71 6.93
C ALA A 58 8.71 -6.54 6.77
N ARG A 59 8.97 -5.61 5.84
CA ARG A 59 8.06 -4.52 5.49
C ARG A 59 6.73 -5.05 4.94
N LEU A 60 6.77 -6.01 4.02
CA LEU A 60 5.57 -6.63 3.45
C LEU A 60 4.71 -7.32 4.51
N ASN A 61 5.31 -8.10 5.42
CA ASN A 61 4.59 -8.78 6.49
C ASN A 61 3.95 -7.80 7.49
N VAL A 62 4.66 -6.72 7.84
CA VAL A 62 4.10 -5.65 8.70
C VAL A 62 2.97 -4.91 7.98
N ILE A 63 3.07 -4.71 6.66
CA ILE A 63 2.01 -4.10 5.85
C ILE A 63 0.78 -5.01 5.80
N GLU A 64 0.97 -6.32 5.60
CA GLU A 64 -0.11 -7.31 5.54
C GLU A 64 -0.84 -7.47 6.88
N ALA A 65 -0.11 -7.63 7.99
CA ALA A 65 -0.71 -7.70 9.32
C ALA A 65 -1.45 -6.39 9.71
N ASN A 66 -0.92 -5.23 9.31
CA ASN A 66 -1.62 -3.96 9.50
C ASN A 66 -2.88 -3.84 8.63
N LYS A 67 -2.88 -4.43 7.42
CA LYS A 67 -4.08 -4.49 6.57
C LYS A 67 -5.16 -5.32 7.27
N ASP A 68 -4.84 -6.51 7.77
CA ASP A 68 -5.81 -7.39 8.45
C ASP A 68 -6.40 -6.76 9.73
N LEU A 69 -5.60 -6.06 10.53
CA LEU A 69 -6.10 -5.34 11.70
C LEU A 69 -7.00 -4.15 11.33
N LYS A 70 -6.69 -3.44 10.24
CA LYS A 70 -7.51 -2.31 9.75
C LYS A 70 -8.81 -2.80 9.11
N VAL A 71 -8.78 -3.91 8.37
CA VAL A 71 -9.94 -4.60 7.81
C VAL A 71 -11.01 -4.82 8.89
N ALA A 72 -10.64 -5.38 10.04
CA ALA A 72 -11.57 -5.66 11.13
C ALA A 72 -12.18 -4.40 11.77
N LYS A 73 -11.43 -3.27 11.82
CA LYS A 73 -11.93 -1.99 12.35
C LYS A 73 -12.86 -1.26 11.39
N ILE A 74 -12.66 -1.41 10.08
CA ILE A 74 -13.50 -0.81 9.05
C ILE A 74 -14.89 -1.48 9.04
N ASP A 75 -14.95 -2.81 9.20
CA ASP A 75 -16.22 -3.57 9.14
C ASP A 75 -17.29 -3.12 10.14
N ALA A 76 -16.91 -2.59 11.29
CA ALA A 76 -17.83 -2.13 12.31
C ALA A 76 -18.55 -0.80 11.96
N LYS A 77 -18.01 0.01 11.04
CA LYS A 77 -18.56 1.33 10.66
C LYS A 77 -19.32 1.33 9.33
N GLU A 78 -19.08 0.36 8.46
CA GLU A 78 -19.33 0.50 7.02
C GLU A 78 -20.64 -0.11 6.49
N GLN A 79 -21.46 -0.71 7.36
CA GLN A 79 -22.66 -1.48 6.98
C GLN A 79 -23.78 -0.69 6.27
N LYS A 80 -23.66 0.62 6.11
CA LYS A 80 -24.69 1.50 5.52
C LYS A 80 -24.38 2.01 4.11
N ARG A 81 -23.28 1.58 3.49
CA ARG A 81 -22.84 2.11 2.17
C ARG A 81 -23.27 1.19 1.03
N VAL A 82 -23.72 1.77 -0.09
CA VAL A 82 -24.09 1.05 -1.33
C VAL A 82 -22.93 0.17 -1.85
N ASN A 83 -21.69 0.55 -1.53
CA ASN A 83 -20.44 -0.03 -2.01
C ASN A 83 -19.48 -0.39 -0.87
N ALA A 84 -19.99 -0.78 0.31
CA ALA A 84 -19.21 -1.00 1.52
C ALA A 84 -17.97 -1.90 1.35
N GLU A 85 -18.10 -3.03 0.65
CA GLU A 85 -16.98 -3.95 0.40
C GLU A 85 -15.92 -3.34 -0.53
N GLU A 86 -16.36 -2.64 -1.58
CA GLU A 86 -15.46 -2.00 -2.54
C GLU A 86 -14.72 -0.82 -1.91
N TRP A 87 -15.44 -0.01 -1.13
CA TRP A 87 -14.85 1.07 -0.35
C TRP A 87 -13.79 0.55 0.62
N LYS A 88 -14.07 -0.53 1.36
CA LYS A 88 -13.12 -1.12 2.29
C LYS A 88 -11.82 -1.53 1.59
N ALA A 89 -11.92 -2.24 0.46
CA ALA A 89 -10.76 -2.63 -0.33
C ALA A 89 -9.99 -1.40 -0.86
N PHE A 90 -10.72 -0.41 -1.38
CA PHE A 90 -10.16 0.83 -1.90
C PHE A 90 -9.41 1.63 -0.82
N LYS A 91 -10.00 1.79 0.36
CA LYS A 91 -9.41 2.50 1.50
C LYS A 91 -8.10 1.84 1.92
N LEU A 92 -8.10 0.51 2.06
CA LEU A 92 -6.91 -0.24 2.46
C LEU A 92 -5.76 -0.12 1.44
N ASP A 93 -6.08 -0.24 0.16
CA ASP A 93 -5.08 -0.09 -0.91
C ASP A 93 -4.53 1.33 -0.95
N SER A 94 -5.42 2.32 -0.91
CA SER A 94 -5.05 3.74 -0.91
C SER A 94 -4.20 4.12 0.30
N GLU A 95 -4.56 3.68 1.50
CA GLU A 95 -3.76 3.93 2.71
C GLU A 95 -2.37 3.28 2.63
N ALA A 96 -2.26 2.09 2.01
CA ALA A 96 -0.97 1.44 1.80
C ALA A 96 -0.10 2.23 0.80
N GLN A 97 -0.68 2.68 -0.31
CA GLN A 97 0.00 3.52 -1.30
C GLN A 97 0.45 4.86 -0.71
N ILE A 98 -0.44 5.55 0.02
CA ILE A 98 -0.12 6.80 0.72
C ILE A 98 1.06 6.60 1.67
N LYS A 99 1.07 5.53 2.48
CA LYS A 99 2.17 5.24 3.41
C LYS A 99 3.49 4.94 2.68
N SER A 100 3.42 4.27 1.53
CA SER A 100 4.57 4.07 0.65
C SER A 100 5.13 5.41 0.17
N ASN A 101 4.26 6.31 -0.30
CA ASN A 101 4.66 7.66 -0.72
C ASN A 101 5.33 8.45 0.41
N GLU A 102 4.81 8.38 1.64
CA GLU A 102 5.42 9.03 2.82
C GLU A 102 6.82 8.52 3.11
N THR A 103 7.03 7.21 2.97
CA THR A 103 8.33 6.58 3.12
C THR A 103 9.31 7.09 2.07
N LEU A 104 8.88 7.14 0.79
CA LEU A 104 9.69 7.66 -0.31
C LEU A 104 10.02 9.15 -0.13
N ILE A 105 9.06 9.99 0.29
CA ILE A 105 9.31 11.41 0.60
C ILE A 105 10.38 11.54 1.69
N ALA A 106 10.29 10.75 2.76
CA ALA A 106 11.27 10.78 3.84
C ALA A 106 12.67 10.40 3.35
N GLU A 107 12.79 9.34 2.54
CA GLU A 107 14.06 8.93 1.94
C GLU A 107 14.64 10.00 1.01
N LEU A 108 13.82 10.64 0.18
CA LEU A 108 14.25 11.73 -0.70
C LEU A 108 14.73 12.96 0.10
N LYS A 109 14.05 13.30 1.20
CA LYS A 109 14.45 14.38 2.12
C LYS A 109 15.78 14.08 2.81
N VAL A 110 16.06 12.82 3.17
CA VAL A 110 17.36 12.41 3.73
C VAL A 110 18.45 12.53 2.69
N LYS A 111 18.26 11.94 1.51
CA LYS A 111 19.25 12.01 0.40
C LYS A 111 19.59 13.45 0.02
N MET A 112 18.59 14.34 -0.01
CA MET A 112 18.79 15.78 -0.28
C MET A 112 19.71 16.45 0.76
N LYS A 113 19.66 16.02 2.03
CA LYS A 113 20.55 16.54 3.08
C LYS A 113 21.97 15.98 2.96
N GLU A 114 22.11 14.71 2.59
CA GLU A 114 23.39 14.00 2.47
C GLU A 114 24.20 14.46 1.25
N THR A 115 23.56 14.68 0.10
CA THR A 115 24.25 15.08 -1.13
C THR A 115 24.71 16.53 -1.13
N GLY A 116 24.36 17.32 -0.10
CA GLY A 116 24.73 18.73 -0.02
C GLY A 116 24.10 19.63 -1.11
N ASN A 117 23.27 19.06 -2.00
CA ASN A 117 22.54 19.74 -3.09
C ASN A 117 21.37 20.59 -2.57
N ARG A 118 21.62 21.38 -1.51
CA ARG A 118 20.71 22.40 -0.96
C ARG A 118 20.33 23.49 -1.97
N SER A 119 20.98 23.52 -3.13
CA SER A 119 20.78 24.48 -4.22
C SER A 119 19.72 24.08 -5.26
N ASP A 120 19.22 22.85 -5.27
CA ASP A 120 18.12 22.49 -6.17
C ASP A 120 16.76 22.82 -5.54
N ALA A 121 16.49 24.12 -5.43
CA ALA A 121 15.20 24.64 -4.95
C ALA A 121 14.01 24.04 -5.74
N HIS A 122 14.23 23.66 -7.00
CA HIS A 122 13.24 22.98 -7.82
C HIS A 122 13.00 21.53 -7.34
N TYR A 123 14.06 20.77 -7.01
CA TYR A 123 13.94 19.45 -6.39
C TYR A 123 13.21 19.50 -5.05
N GLN A 124 13.57 20.45 -4.18
CA GLN A 124 12.89 20.64 -2.89
C GLN A 124 11.41 20.99 -3.09
N LYS A 125 11.10 21.91 -4.01
CA LYS A 125 9.72 22.31 -4.34
C LYS A 125 8.89 21.12 -4.84
N ARG A 126 9.48 20.24 -5.65
CA ARG A 126 8.81 19.03 -6.14
C ARG A 126 8.53 18.03 -5.02
N ILE A 127 9.47 17.83 -4.09
CA ILE A 127 9.23 16.99 -2.90
C ILE A 127 8.08 17.55 -2.06
N LEU A 128 8.07 18.87 -1.80
CA LEU A 128 7.01 19.53 -1.05
C LEU A 128 5.65 19.40 -1.74
N ASN A 129 5.59 19.58 -3.06
CA ASN A 129 4.35 19.40 -3.82
C ASN A 129 3.81 17.96 -3.74
N ILE A 130 4.69 16.96 -3.79
CA ILE A 130 4.28 15.56 -3.65
C ILE A 130 3.75 15.30 -2.24
N GLU A 131 4.40 15.84 -1.21
CA GLU A 131 3.98 15.73 0.18
C GLU A 131 2.60 16.36 0.42
N GLU A 132 2.37 17.58 -0.08
CA GLU A 132 1.09 18.28 0.00
C GLU A 132 -0.03 17.47 -0.65
N ARG A 133 0.18 16.97 -1.87
CA ARG A 133 -0.81 16.16 -2.60
C ARG A 133 -1.10 14.83 -1.90
N ASN A 134 -0.09 14.22 -1.27
CA ASN A 134 -0.28 13.00 -0.49
C ASN A 134 -1.11 13.26 0.78
N ALA A 135 -0.92 14.42 1.42
CA ALA A 135 -1.75 14.86 2.55
C ALA A 135 -3.19 15.19 2.11
N GLU A 136 -3.37 15.78 0.93
CA GLU A 136 -4.69 16.04 0.35
C GLU A 136 -5.46 14.74 0.08
N LEU A 137 -4.80 13.70 -0.44
CA LEU A 137 -5.41 12.38 -0.61
C LEU A 137 -5.87 11.79 0.73
N LYS A 138 -5.08 11.92 1.80
CA LYS A 138 -5.51 11.50 3.15
C LYS A 138 -6.78 12.23 3.59
N LYS A 139 -6.82 13.55 3.41
CA LYS A 139 -7.99 14.37 3.76
C LYS A 139 -9.22 13.92 2.98
N ARG A 140 -9.11 13.75 1.67
CA ARG A 140 -10.22 13.30 0.82
C ARG A 140 -10.75 11.91 1.16
N MET A 141 -9.87 11.01 1.59
CA MET A 141 -10.28 9.69 2.08
C MET A 141 -11.17 9.82 3.31
N VAL A 142 -10.79 10.67 4.28
CA VAL A 142 -11.59 10.96 5.49
C VAL A 142 -12.88 11.70 5.14
N ASP A 143 -12.84 12.66 4.23
CA ASP A 143 -14.01 13.43 3.80
C ASP A 143 -15.08 12.53 3.16
N TYR A 144 -14.66 11.56 2.34
CA TYR A 144 -15.57 10.58 1.74
C TYR A 144 -16.04 9.50 2.73
N GLU A 145 -15.25 9.20 3.77
CA GLU A 145 -15.70 8.34 4.88
C GLU A 145 -16.83 9.00 5.68
N ASN A 146 -16.74 10.31 5.92
CA ASN A 146 -17.71 11.07 6.71
C ASN A 146 -18.98 11.46 5.94
N ASP A 147 -18.92 11.51 4.62
CA ASP A 147 -20.06 11.80 3.75
C ASP A 147 -20.16 10.75 2.63
N PRO A 148 -20.73 9.58 2.94
CA PRO A 148 -20.75 8.44 2.04
C PRO A 148 -21.79 8.57 0.92
N ASN A 149 -22.61 9.62 0.91
CA ASN A 149 -23.63 9.87 -0.11
C ASN A 149 -23.05 10.53 -1.37
N ARG A 150 -21.77 10.95 -1.33
CA ARG A 150 -21.07 11.48 -2.51
C ARG A 150 -20.97 10.43 -3.61
N ASP A 151 -20.95 10.89 -4.85
CA ASP A 151 -20.73 10.04 -6.02
C ASP A 151 -19.41 9.27 -5.91
N TRP A 152 -19.55 7.98 -5.68
CA TRP A 152 -18.45 7.04 -5.53
C TRP A 152 -17.56 6.96 -6.77
N ASP A 153 -18.15 6.90 -7.95
CA ASP A 153 -17.42 6.69 -9.19
C ASP A 153 -16.59 7.93 -9.53
N THR A 154 -17.15 9.11 -9.27
CA THR A 154 -16.41 10.38 -9.39
C THR A 154 -15.28 10.47 -8.38
N PHE A 155 -15.55 10.20 -7.09
CA PHE A 155 -14.53 10.19 -6.05
C PHE A 155 -13.38 9.24 -6.41
N LYS A 156 -13.68 7.99 -6.73
CA LYS A 156 -12.70 6.94 -7.05
C LYS A 156 -11.87 7.31 -8.27
N ARG A 157 -12.49 7.84 -9.32
CA ARG A 157 -11.79 8.27 -10.55
C ARG A 157 -10.80 9.38 -10.27
N GLU A 158 -11.22 10.42 -9.56
CA GLU A 158 -10.36 11.57 -9.22
C GLU A 158 -9.24 11.17 -8.26
N PHE A 159 -9.54 10.34 -7.27
CA PHE A 159 -8.53 9.81 -6.34
C PHE A 159 -7.44 9.04 -7.06
N ASN A 160 -7.82 8.10 -7.92
CA ASN A 160 -6.86 7.32 -8.70
C ASN A 160 -6.04 8.19 -9.66
N ARG A 161 -6.66 9.20 -10.29
CA ARG A 161 -5.94 10.14 -11.15
C ARG A 161 -4.83 10.85 -10.39
N ASP A 162 -5.14 11.35 -9.21
CA ASP A 162 -4.20 12.17 -8.44
C ASP A 162 -3.10 11.30 -7.80
N MET A 163 -3.44 10.09 -7.36
CA MET A 163 -2.48 9.05 -6.93
C MET A 163 -1.50 8.67 -8.05
N ASN A 164 -2.01 8.43 -9.26
CA ASN A 164 -1.18 8.12 -10.44
C ASN A 164 -0.23 9.28 -10.77
N ALA A 165 -0.71 10.52 -10.66
CA ALA A 165 0.09 11.70 -10.91
C ALA A 165 1.17 11.92 -9.83
N ILE A 166 0.95 11.49 -8.58
CA ILE A 166 2.02 11.40 -7.56
C ILE A 166 3.07 10.37 -7.96
N GLY A 167 2.66 9.18 -8.39
CA GLY A 167 3.58 8.13 -8.86
C GLY A 167 4.48 8.59 -10.01
N LYS A 168 3.90 9.32 -10.99
CA LYS A 168 4.67 9.96 -12.08
C LYS A 168 5.67 10.98 -11.53
N ALA A 169 5.24 11.83 -10.60
CA ALA A 169 6.12 12.85 -10.02
C ALA A 169 7.33 12.24 -9.28
N PHE A 170 7.16 11.10 -8.60
CA PHE A 170 8.28 10.34 -8.01
C PHE A 170 9.22 9.75 -9.07
N SER A 171 8.66 9.17 -10.14
CA SER A 171 9.47 8.66 -11.25
C SER A 171 10.35 9.77 -11.82
N ASP A 172 9.76 10.92 -12.11
CA ASP A 172 10.45 12.08 -12.66
C ASP A 172 11.48 12.70 -11.68
N LEU A 173 11.39 12.42 -10.37
CA LEU A 173 12.39 12.86 -9.40
C LEU A 173 13.59 11.91 -9.33
N THR A 174 13.36 10.63 -9.62
CA THR A 174 14.38 9.59 -9.50
C THR A 174 15.10 9.31 -10.81
N THR A 175 14.48 9.59 -11.97
CA THR A 175 15.10 9.47 -13.29
C THR A 175 16.04 10.63 -13.61
N ASN A 176 15.71 11.85 -13.16
CA ASN A 176 16.53 13.05 -13.42
C ASN A 176 17.83 13.13 -12.60
N ASN A 177 18.10 12.17 -11.72
CA ASN A 177 19.30 12.13 -10.86
C ASN A 177 20.37 11.14 -11.38
N LYS A 178 20.34 10.81 -12.68
CA LYS A 178 21.25 9.86 -13.35
C LYS A 178 22.24 10.51 -14.34
N ASN A 179 22.30 11.85 -14.41
CA ASN A 179 23.22 12.57 -15.30
C ASN A 179 24.28 13.30 -14.51
#